data_AF-A0A7K2EAB8-F1
#
_entry.id   AF-A0A7K2EAB8-F1
#
_cell.length_a   1.000
_cell.length_b   1.000
_cell.length_c   1.000
_cell.angle_alpha   90.00
_cell.angle_beta   90.00
_cell.angle_gamma   90.00
#
_symmetry.space_group_name_H-M   'P 1'
#
loop_
_entity.id
_entity.type
_entity.pdbx_description
1 polymer ?
#
loop_
_entity_poly.entity_id
_entity_poly.type
_entity_poly.pdbx_seq_one_letter_code
_entity_poly.pdbx_strand_id
1 'polypeptide(L)'
;MWHEERLLIDGELVDAAGGAVFPTINPATEEVLGTAADAAVEDAAGAVASADSERARSVARRIRTGTVSVNGGVYYGPDAPFGGYKQSGIGREMGVAGFEEFLEIKTLAEPAP
;
A
#
# COMPACT_ATOMS: atom_id res chain seq x y z
N MET A 1 21.63 9.39 -22.22
CA MET A 1 20.33 8.85 -21.80
C MET A 1 20.06 9.41 -20.42
N TRP A 2 18.96 10.12 -20.21
CA TRP A 2 18.64 10.70 -18.90
C TRP A 2 18.08 9.58 -18.04
N HIS A 3 18.87 9.11 -17.07
CA HIS A 3 18.40 8.21 -16.03
C HIS A 3 18.12 9.07 -14.79
N GLU A 4 16.87 9.05 -14.33
CA GLU A 4 16.49 9.64 -13.06
C GLU A 4 16.30 8.48 -12.08
N GLU A 5 17.26 8.33 -11.18
CA GLU A 5 17.31 7.24 -10.21
C GLU A 5 16.68 7.63 -8.87
N ARG A 6 16.27 8.90 -8.72
CA ARG A 6 15.66 9.42 -7.49
C ARG A 6 14.15 9.19 -7.45
N LEU A 7 13.63 9.16 -6.23
CA LEU A 7 12.21 9.07 -5.93
C LEU A 7 11.58 10.47 -5.88
N LEU A 8 10.35 10.61 -6.38
CA LEU A 8 9.58 11.85 -6.22
C LEU A 8 8.77 11.80 -4.91
N ILE A 9 9.31 12.39 -3.85
CA ILE A 9 8.72 12.43 -2.50
C ILE A 9 8.49 13.89 -2.10
N ASP A 10 7.27 14.18 -1.66
CA ASP A 10 6.77 15.51 -1.31
C ASP A 10 7.01 16.62 -2.36
N GLY A 11 7.05 16.24 -3.63
CA GLY A 11 7.33 17.18 -4.74
C GLY A 11 8.82 17.40 -5.02
N GLU A 12 9.70 16.77 -4.26
CA GLU A 12 11.15 16.82 -4.41
C GLU A 12 11.71 15.48 -4.92
N LEU A 13 12.82 15.55 -5.66
CA LEU A 13 13.56 14.37 -6.09
C LEU A 13 14.62 14.03 -5.03
N VAL A 14 14.45 12.89 -4.38
CA VAL A 14 15.30 12.42 -3.28
C VAL A 14 15.93 11.06 -3.58
N ASP A 15 17.12 10.82 -3.08
CA ASP A 15 17.74 9.49 -3.15
C ASP A 15 16.92 8.50 -2.31
N ALA A 16 16.81 7.25 -2.76
CA ALA A 16 16.15 6.20 -1.99
C ALA A 16 16.89 6.01 -0.65
N ALA A 17 16.17 5.88 0.45
CA ALA A 17 16.76 5.77 1.79
C ALA A 17 17.77 4.61 1.91
N GLY A 18 17.52 3.49 1.21
CA GLY A 18 18.42 2.34 1.16
C GLY A 18 19.49 2.41 0.07
N GLY A 19 19.46 3.41 -0.82
CA GLY A 19 20.35 3.55 -1.98
C GLY A 19 20.25 2.42 -3.01
N ALA A 20 19.31 1.48 -2.85
CA ALA A 20 19.13 0.35 -3.73
C ALA A 20 18.45 0.77 -5.03
N VAL A 21 18.80 0.06 -6.12
CA VAL A 21 18.20 0.23 -7.45
C VAL A 21 17.90 -1.13 -8.06
N PHE A 22 16.93 -1.18 -8.98
CA PHE A 22 16.62 -2.38 -9.76
C PHE A 22 16.60 -2.08 -11.27
N PRO A 23 16.93 -3.07 -12.12
CA PRO A 23 16.95 -2.88 -13.56
C PRO A 23 15.53 -2.74 -14.12
N THR A 24 15.33 -1.75 -14.97
CA THR A 24 14.14 -1.62 -15.82
C THR A 24 14.38 -2.35 -17.12
N ILE A 25 13.61 -3.41 -17.36
CA ILE A 25 13.77 -4.29 -18.52
C ILE A 25 12.82 -3.87 -19.65
N ASN A 26 13.32 -3.86 -20.89
CA ASN A 26 12.50 -3.68 -22.07
C ASN A 26 11.62 -4.93 -22.28
N PRO A 27 10.29 -4.83 -22.26
CA PRO A 27 9.45 -6.02 -22.49
C PRO A 27 9.53 -6.56 -23.92
N ALA A 28 10.03 -5.78 -24.89
CA ALA A 28 10.14 -6.21 -26.29
C ALA A 28 11.48 -6.86 -26.64
N THR A 29 12.56 -6.46 -25.95
CA THR A 29 13.93 -6.96 -26.25
C THR A 29 14.57 -7.71 -25.09
N GLU A 30 13.96 -7.70 -23.90
CA GLU A 30 14.51 -8.24 -22.64
C GLU A 30 15.83 -7.59 -22.18
N GLU A 31 16.30 -6.55 -22.87
CA GLU A 31 17.50 -5.81 -22.51
C GLU A 31 17.22 -4.80 -21.39
N VAL A 32 18.27 -4.44 -20.64
CA VAL A 32 18.19 -3.40 -19.60
C VAL A 32 18.08 -2.02 -20.26
N LEU A 33 16.94 -1.34 -20.06
CA LEU A 33 16.73 0.04 -20.48
C LEU A 33 17.37 1.05 -19.53
N GLY A 34 17.53 0.68 -18.26
CA GLY A 34 18.09 1.55 -17.23
C GLY A 34 17.85 1.00 -15.84
N THR A 35 18.02 1.85 -14.84
CA THR A 35 17.84 1.57 -13.41
C THR A 35 16.74 2.47 -12.83
N ALA A 36 16.05 1.98 -11.82
CA ALA A 36 15.10 2.74 -11.02
C ALA A 36 15.38 2.51 -9.53
N ALA A 37 15.11 3.50 -8.68
CA ALA A 37 15.23 3.34 -7.23
C ALA A 37 14.34 2.20 -6.71
N ASP A 38 14.91 1.38 -5.84
CA ASP A 38 14.20 0.37 -5.06
C ASP A 38 13.81 0.98 -3.70
N ALA A 39 12.58 1.50 -3.64
CA ALA A 39 12.09 2.26 -2.50
C ALA A 39 11.96 1.38 -1.24
N ALA A 40 12.53 1.85 -0.14
CA ALA A 40 12.43 1.23 1.17
C ALA A 40 11.14 1.64 1.91
N VAL A 41 10.94 1.08 3.11
CA VAL A 41 9.76 1.37 3.94
C VAL A 41 9.72 2.85 4.34
N GLU A 42 10.88 3.42 4.59
CA GLU A 42 11.09 4.83 4.96
C GLU A 42 10.66 5.77 3.83
N ASP A 43 10.96 5.41 2.58
CA ASP A 43 10.56 6.15 1.39
C ASP A 43 9.03 6.15 1.23
N ALA A 44 8.40 4.98 1.43
CA ALA A 44 6.94 4.86 1.41
C ALA A 44 6.27 5.67 2.53
N ALA A 45 6.88 5.69 3.73
CA ALA A 45 6.40 6.49 4.86
C ALA A 45 6.49 8.00 4.55
N GLY A 46 7.61 8.47 3.99
CA GLY A 46 7.76 9.84 3.52
C GLY A 46 6.76 10.21 2.42
N ALA A 47 6.45 9.28 1.51
CA ALA A 47 5.51 9.53 0.43
C ALA A 47 4.05 9.74 0.90
N VAL A 48 3.67 9.22 2.08
CA VAL A 48 2.35 9.43 2.69
C VAL A 48 2.34 10.49 3.82
N ALA A 49 3.48 11.13 4.08
CA ALA A 49 3.65 12.29 4.94
C ALA A 49 3.98 13.52 4.07
N SER A 50 2.95 14.17 3.53
CA SER A 50 3.07 15.23 2.51
C SER A 50 2.22 16.44 2.89
N ALA A 51 2.72 17.64 2.59
CA ALA A 51 1.95 18.88 2.76
C ALA A 51 0.71 18.92 1.85
N ASP A 52 0.78 18.27 0.69
CA ASP A 52 -0.37 18.03 -0.18
C ASP A 52 -1.10 16.75 0.26
N SER A 53 -2.26 16.95 0.92
CA SER A 53 -3.08 15.86 1.44
C SER A 53 -3.73 15.01 0.33
N GLU A 54 -4.01 15.58 -0.85
CA GLU A 54 -4.54 14.80 -1.97
C GLU A 54 -3.46 13.90 -2.56
N ARG A 55 -2.23 14.42 -2.69
CA ARG A 55 -1.06 13.62 -3.08
C ARG A 55 -0.81 12.48 -2.11
N ALA A 56 -0.76 12.76 -0.80
CA ALA A 56 -0.56 11.76 0.24
C ALA A 56 -1.61 10.64 0.15
N ARG A 57 -2.90 11.02 0.01
CA ARG A 57 -4.01 10.07 -0.12
C ARG A 57 -3.94 9.27 -1.42
N SER A 58 -3.54 9.90 -2.52
CA SER A 58 -3.34 9.27 -3.82
C SER A 58 -2.26 8.19 -3.75
N VAL A 59 -1.14 8.47 -3.08
CA VAL A 59 -0.09 7.48 -2.81
C VAL A 59 -0.63 6.35 -1.93
N ALA A 60 -1.25 6.69 -0.79
CA ALA A 60 -1.78 5.71 0.17
C ALA A 60 -2.72 4.68 -0.48
N ARG A 61 -3.59 5.10 -1.41
CA ARG A 61 -4.50 4.20 -2.16
C ARG A 61 -3.78 3.16 -3.03
N ARG A 62 -2.53 3.41 -3.43
CA ARG A 62 -1.74 2.50 -4.27
C ARG A 62 -0.93 1.51 -3.45
N ILE A 63 -0.76 1.76 -2.15
CA ILE A 63 -0.03 0.86 -1.25
C ILE A 63 -0.92 -0.34 -0.93
N ARG A 64 -0.44 -1.54 -1.26
CA ARG A 64 -1.14 -2.80 -0.97
C ARG A 64 -0.87 -3.23 0.47
N THR A 65 -1.52 -2.56 1.41
CA THR A 65 -1.49 -2.82 2.85
C THR A 65 -2.92 -2.81 3.40
N GLY A 66 -3.17 -3.46 4.54
CA GLY A 66 -4.49 -3.40 5.18
C GLY A 66 -4.75 -2.10 5.91
N THR A 67 -3.70 -1.47 6.41
CA THR A 67 -3.81 -0.19 7.12
C THR A 67 -2.61 0.70 6.82
N VAL A 68 -2.86 2.00 6.68
CA VAL A 68 -1.83 3.02 6.46
C VAL A 68 -2.23 4.31 7.16
N SER A 69 -1.29 4.92 7.86
CA SER A 69 -1.43 6.26 8.43
C SER A 69 -0.98 7.29 7.40
N VAL A 70 -1.85 8.26 7.09
CA VAL A 70 -1.55 9.38 6.18
C VAL A 70 -1.41 10.64 7.01
N ASN A 71 -0.32 11.39 6.84
CA ASN A 71 -0.06 12.64 7.57
C ASN A 71 -0.25 12.53 9.10
N GLY A 72 0.21 11.42 9.70
CA GLY A 72 0.08 11.17 11.14
C GLY A 72 -1.32 10.76 11.61
N GLY A 73 -2.26 10.54 10.68
CA GLY A 73 -3.60 10.06 11.01
C GLY A 73 -3.55 8.73 11.76
N VAL A 74 -4.20 8.69 12.93
CA VAL A 74 -4.26 7.50 13.79
C VAL A 74 -5.49 6.68 13.40
N TYR A 75 -5.26 5.48 12.87
CA TYR A 75 -6.33 4.55 12.52
C TYR A 75 -6.85 3.75 13.72
N TYR A 76 -6.14 3.80 14.86
CA TYR A 76 -6.37 2.93 16.00
C TYR A 76 -7.73 3.21 16.65
N GLY A 77 -8.63 2.24 16.57
CA GLY A 77 -9.94 2.27 17.19
C GLY A 77 -10.59 0.88 17.12
N PRO A 78 -11.47 0.53 18.07
CA PRO A 78 -12.08 -0.81 18.14
C PRO A 78 -12.91 -1.15 16.88
N ASP A 79 -13.43 -0.13 16.19
CA ASP A 79 -14.24 -0.30 14.98
C ASP A 79 -13.42 -0.26 13.67
N ALA A 80 -12.11 -0.03 13.75
CA ALA A 80 -11.24 0.07 12.58
C ALA A 80 -10.63 -1.30 12.25
N PRO A 81 -10.96 -1.92 11.10
CA PRO A 81 -10.41 -3.22 10.75
C PRO A 81 -8.89 -3.20 10.58
N PHE A 82 -8.22 -4.22 11.08
CA PHE A 82 -6.78 -4.40 10.99
C PHE A 82 -6.43 -5.75 10.35
N GLY A 83 -5.34 -5.83 9.59
CA GLY A 83 -4.86 -7.09 9.03
C GLY A 83 -3.92 -6.90 7.84
N GLY A 84 -3.18 -7.95 7.49
CA GLY A 84 -2.17 -7.90 6.43
C GLY A 84 -2.72 -8.02 5.01
N TYR A 85 -1.89 -7.69 4.03
CA TYR A 85 -2.06 -8.12 2.64
C TYR A 85 -1.03 -9.20 2.32
N LYS A 86 -1.34 -10.08 1.35
CA LYS A 86 -0.43 -11.13 0.88
C LYS A 86 0.02 -12.06 2.02
N GLN A 87 1.32 -12.28 2.17
CA GLN A 87 1.91 -13.15 3.19
C GLN A 87 1.79 -12.62 4.62
N SER A 88 1.36 -11.37 4.81
CA SER A 88 1.20 -10.77 6.13
C SER A 88 -0.09 -11.18 6.85
N GLY A 89 -0.97 -11.95 6.21
CA GLY A 89 -2.16 -12.51 6.86
C GLY A 89 -3.35 -12.73 5.90
N ILE A 90 -4.35 -13.45 6.40
CA ILE A 90 -5.63 -13.72 5.75
C ILE A 90 -6.74 -13.20 6.70
N GLY A 91 -7.77 -12.55 6.14
CA GLY A 91 -8.87 -11.99 6.92
C GLY A 91 -8.57 -10.61 7.52
N ARG A 92 -9.43 -10.21 8.46
CA ARG A 92 -9.31 -8.97 9.24
C ARG A 92 -9.64 -9.25 10.71
N GLU A 93 -9.10 -8.42 11.59
CA GLU A 93 -9.46 -8.34 13.00
C GLU A 93 -10.08 -6.97 13.27
N MET A 94 -10.81 -6.85 14.39
CA MET A 94 -11.50 -5.63 14.82
C MET A 94 -12.62 -5.15 13.88
N GLY A 95 -13.48 -4.26 14.38
CA GLY A 95 -14.67 -3.80 13.68
C GLY A 95 -15.58 -4.92 13.19
N VAL A 96 -16.53 -4.57 12.32
CA VAL A 96 -17.50 -5.53 11.77
C VAL A 96 -16.80 -6.63 11.00
N ALA A 97 -15.82 -6.28 10.16
CA ALA A 97 -15.08 -7.25 9.34
C ALA A 97 -14.37 -8.32 10.19
N GLY A 98 -13.82 -7.95 11.34
CA GLY A 98 -13.19 -8.92 12.24
C GLY A 98 -14.20 -9.78 13.00
N PHE A 99 -15.39 -9.27 13.31
CA PHE A 99 -16.44 -10.09 13.91
C PHE A 99 -17.05 -11.08 12.93
N GLU A 100 -17.17 -10.72 11.65
CA GLU A 100 -17.71 -11.58 10.59
C GLU A 100 -16.91 -12.88 10.41
N GLU A 101 -15.61 -12.88 10.72
CA GLU A 101 -14.76 -14.09 10.70
C GLU A 101 -15.19 -15.15 11.74
N PHE A 102 -15.99 -14.79 12.75
CA PHE A 102 -16.51 -15.70 13.78
C PHE A 102 -17.98 -16.09 13.58
N LEU A 103 -18.60 -15.64 12.48
CA LEU A 103 -19.99 -15.96 12.16
C LEU A 103 -20.09 -17.13 11.19
N GLU A 104 -21.14 -17.92 11.33
CA GLU A 104 -21.46 -19.01 10.40
C GLU A 104 -22.66 -18.64 9.54
N ILE A 105 -22.51 -18.73 8.22
CA ILE A 105 -23.59 -18.42 7.28
C ILE A 105 -24.53 -19.63 7.19
N LYS A 106 -25.83 -19.38 7.34
CA LYS A 106 -26.89 -20.37 7.13
C LYS A 106 -27.92 -19.85 6.13
N THR A 107 -28.14 -20.59 5.06
CA THR A 107 -29.18 -20.31 4.07
C THR A 107 -30.43 -21.13 4.38
N LEU A 108 -31.61 -20.49 4.36
CA LEU A 108 -32.92 -21.12 4.50
C LEU A 108 -33.72 -20.90 3.21
N ALA A 109 -34.50 -21.89 2.79
CA ALA A 109 -35.39 -21.80 1.64
C ALA A 109 -36.76 -22.37 2.02
N GLU A 110 -37.81 -21.63 1.69
CA GLU A 110 -39.20 -22.00 1.90
C GLU A 110 -39.94 -22.00 0.56
N PRO A 111 -40.94 -22.88 0.36
CA PRO A 111 -41.73 -22.91 -0.87
C PRO A 111 -42.55 -21.62 -1.03
N ALA A 112 -42.73 -21.19 -2.28
CA ALA A 112 -43.67 -20.12 -2.60
C ALA A 112 -45.12 -20.57 -2.27
N PRO A 113 -45.99 -19.64 -1.83
CA PRO A 113 -47.37 -19.96 -1.44
C PRO A 113 -48.22 -20.52 -2.57
#